data_AF-A0A1G2QBX0-F1
#
_entry.id   AF-A0A1G2QBX0-F1
#
_cell.length_a   1.000
_cell.length_b   1.000
_cell.length_c   1.000
_cell.angle_alpha   90.00
_cell.angle_beta   90.00
_cell.angle_gamma   90.00
#
_symmetry.space_group_name_H-M   'P 1'
#
loop_
_entity.id
_entity.type
_entity.pdbx_description
1 polymer ?
#
loop_
_entity_poly.entity_id
_entity_poly.type
_entity_poly.pdbx_seq_one_letter_code
_entity_poly.pdbx_strand_id
1 'polypeptide(L)'
;MDFASKKCVPCEGGMAPHTKEKVLEYLSAVPGWQADSEFKKLSREFTLKDFKAALKFINQIGEIAEAEGHHPNIELFSWNHVRIVLYTHAIGGLS
;
A
#
# COMPACT_ATOMS: atom_id res chain seq x y z
N MET A 1 -11.55 -3.25 -11.69
CA MET A 1 -10.76 -2.02 -11.95
C MET A 1 -9.30 -2.44 -12.00
N ASP A 2 -8.55 -2.00 -13.01
CA ASP A 2 -7.11 -2.25 -13.04
C ASP A 2 -6.38 -1.03 -12.46
N PHE A 3 -5.71 -1.23 -11.33
CA PHE A 3 -4.92 -0.18 -10.67
C PHE A 3 -3.48 -0.13 -11.19
N ALA A 4 -2.98 -1.22 -11.78
CA ALA A 4 -1.61 -1.29 -12.27
C ALA A 4 -1.38 -0.41 -13.51
N SER A 5 -2.45 -0.05 -14.23
CA SER A 5 -2.42 0.88 -15.37
C SER A 5 -2.66 2.35 -14.98
N LYS A 6 -2.88 2.65 -13.69
CA LYS A 6 -3.04 4.02 -13.19
C LYS A 6 -1.73 4.55 -12.67
N LYS A 7 -1.59 5.88 -12.67
CA LYS A 7 -0.45 6.57 -12.08
C LYS A 7 -0.88 7.30 -10.81
N CYS A 8 -0.09 7.19 -9.76
CA CYS A 8 -0.25 7.99 -8.56
C CYS A 8 -0.02 9.46 -8.89
N VAL A 9 -0.91 10.31 -8.39
CA VAL A 9 -0.72 11.75 -8.37
C VAL A 9 -0.38 12.12 -6.93
N PRO A 10 0.77 12.77 -6.68
CA PRO A 10 1.13 13.21 -5.34
C PRO A 10 -0.01 14.03 -4.71
N CYS A 11 -0.45 13.63 -3.52
CA CYS A 11 -1.42 14.40 -2.75
C CYS A 11 -0.69 15.52 -2.00
N GLU A 12 -0.87 16.77 -2.44
CA GLU A 12 -0.30 17.97 -1.80
C GLU A 12 -1.14 18.48 -0.61
N GLY A 13 -2.15 17.71 -0.17
CA GLY A 13 -3.12 18.12 0.85
C GLY A 13 -4.33 18.84 0.26
N GLY A 14 -5.31 19.19 1.10
CA GLY A 14 -6.51 19.93 0.69
C GLY A 14 -7.63 19.11 0.04
N MET A 15 -7.43 17.81 -0.17
CA MET A 15 -8.49 16.87 -0.54
C MET A 15 -8.88 15.99 0.64
N ALA A 16 -10.16 15.61 0.70
CA ALA A 16 -10.65 14.64 1.66
C ALA A 16 -10.19 13.22 1.29
N PRO A 17 -9.84 12.38 2.27
CA PRO A 17 -9.58 10.97 2.02
C PRO A 17 -10.83 10.27 1.49
N HIS A 18 -10.63 9.13 0.83
CA HIS A 18 -11.71 8.29 0.36
C HIS A 18 -12.65 7.87 1.49
N THR A 19 -13.95 7.82 1.19
CA THR A 19 -14.95 7.31 2.13
C THR A 19 -14.85 5.80 2.26
N LYS A 20 -15.39 5.26 3.35
CA LYS A 20 -15.48 3.81 3.60
C LYS A 20 -16.09 3.07 2.41
N GLU A 21 -17.17 3.60 1.83
CA GLU A 21 -17.88 2.98 0.70
C GLU A 21 -16.97 2.88 -0.52
N LYS A 22 -16.19 3.93 -0.79
CA LYS A 22 -15.23 3.96 -1.90
C LYS A 22 -14.07 3.00 -1.68
N VAL A 23 -13.56 2.93 -0.45
CA VAL A 23 -12.50 1.98 -0.07
C VAL A 23 -12.98 0.53 -0.25
N LEU A 24 -14.21 0.22 0.20
CA LEU A 24 -14.81 -1.11 0.03
C LEU A 24 -15.00 -1.48 -1.45
N GLU A 25 -15.43 -0.54 -2.28
CA GLU A 25 -15.53 -0.72 -3.74
C GLU A 25 -14.17 -1.10 -4.33
N TYR A 26 -13.10 -0.38 -3.98
CA TYR A 26 -11.76 -0.63 -4.50
C TYR A 26 -11.12 -1.91 -3.96
N LEU A 27 -11.37 -2.26 -2.71
CA LEU A 27 -10.87 -3.48 -2.08
C LEU A 27 -11.24 -4.74 -2.87
N SER A 28 -12.42 -4.75 -3.52
CA SER A 28 -12.85 -5.87 -4.36
C SER A 28 -11.91 -6.15 -5.55
N ALA A 29 -11.15 -5.14 -6.00
CA ALA A 29 -10.22 -5.23 -7.12
C ALA A 29 -8.76 -5.47 -6.69
N VAL A 30 -8.46 -5.48 -5.39
CA VAL A 30 -7.10 -5.71 -4.85
C VAL A 30 -7.08 -6.87 -3.84
N PRO A 31 -7.29 -8.12 -4.30
CA PRO A 31 -7.39 -9.27 -3.41
C PRO A 31 -6.12 -9.45 -2.56
N GLY A 32 -6.32 -9.74 -1.27
CA GLY A 32 -5.26 -9.91 -0.28
C GLY A 32 -4.90 -8.65 0.50
N TRP A 33 -5.36 -7.48 0.07
CA TRP A 33 -5.28 -6.25 0.87
C TRP A 33 -6.44 -6.16 1.87
N GLN A 34 -6.16 -5.57 3.02
CA GLN A 34 -7.12 -5.40 4.11
C GLN A 34 -7.12 -3.95 4.57
N ALA A 35 -8.30 -3.38 4.78
CA ALA A 35 -8.43 -2.08 5.43
C ALA A 35 -8.38 -2.23 6.96
N ASP A 36 -7.89 -1.21 7.65
CA ASP A 36 -8.05 -1.08 9.10
C ASP A 36 -9.51 -0.76 9.47
N SER A 37 -9.84 -0.80 10.77
CA SER A 37 -11.20 -0.59 11.26
C SER A 37 -11.78 0.79 10.92
N GLU A 38 -10.91 1.78 10.70
CA GLU A 38 -11.29 3.13 10.30
C GLU A 38 -11.33 3.35 8.78
N PHE A 39 -10.95 2.36 7.97
CA PHE A 39 -10.84 2.47 6.50
C PHE A 39 -9.89 3.58 6.04
N LYS A 40 -8.85 3.87 6.84
CA LYS A 40 -7.84 4.89 6.57
C LYS A 40 -6.53 4.33 6.08
N LYS A 41 -6.27 3.04 6.31
CA LYS A 41 -5.02 2.37 5.90
C LYS A 41 -5.33 1.07 5.20
N LEU A 42 -4.49 0.71 4.23
CA LEU A 42 -4.49 -0.63 3.65
C LEU A 42 -3.23 -1.35 4.08
N SER A 43 -3.35 -2.63 4.41
CA SER A 43 -2.19 -3.47 4.66
C SER A 43 -2.27 -4.81 3.94
N ARG A 44 -1.10 -5.36 3.59
CA ARG A 44 -0.97 -6.71 3.06
C ARG A 44 0.32 -7.33 3.54
N GLU A 45 0.23 -8.61 3.87
CA GLU A 45 1.37 -9.41 4.34
C GLU A 45 1.76 -10.45 3.30
N PHE A 46 3.06 -10.72 3.22
CA PHE A 46 3.68 -11.66 2.31
C PHE A 46 4.67 -12.52 3.08
N THR A 47 4.63 -13.83 2.87
CA THR A 47 5.65 -14.77 3.34
C THR A 47 6.47 -15.22 2.16
N LEU A 48 7.78 -14.96 2.22
CA LEU A 48 8.72 -15.25 1.15
C LEU A 48 9.49 -16.54 1.45
N LYS A 49 10.27 -17.04 0.49
CA LYS A 49 11.02 -18.29 0.68
C LYS A 49 12.07 -18.20 1.79
N ASP A 50 12.77 -17.08 1.86
CA ASP A 50 13.88 -16.82 2.77
C ASP A 50 14.13 -15.30 2.89
N PHE A 51 15.05 -14.91 3.77
CA PHE A 51 15.40 -13.51 4.02
C PHE A 51 15.92 -12.79 2.76
N LYS A 52 16.68 -13.48 1.90
CA LYS A 52 17.21 -12.88 0.67
C LYS A 52 16.09 -12.58 -0.32
N ALA A 53 15.10 -13.47 -0.43
CA ALA A 53 13.91 -13.27 -1.22
C ALA A 53 13.06 -12.10 -0.68
N ALA A 54 12.94 -11.96 0.64
CA ALA A 54 12.26 -10.83 1.28
C ALA A 54 12.94 -9.49 0.94
N LEU A 55 14.27 -9.40 1.07
CA LEU A 55 15.01 -8.18 0.69
C LEU A 55 14.85 -7.84 -0.80
N LYS A 56 14.92 -8.85 -1.69
CA LYS A 56 14.69 -8.62 -3.12
C LYS A 56 13.29 -8.07 -3.38
N PHE A 57 12.28 -8.65 -2.74
CA PHE A 57 10.89 -8.20 -2.86
C PHE A 57 10.71 -6.76 -2.38
N ILE A 58 11.32 -6.38 -1.25
CA ILE A 58 11.30 -5.01 -0.73
C ILE A 58 11.93 -4.03 -1.71
N ASN A 59 13.08 -4.37 -2.31
CA ASN A 59 13.74 -3.49 -3.28
C ASN A 59 12.86 -3.25 -4.51
N GLN A 60 12.16 -4.27 -5.01
CA GLN A 60 11.22 -4.12 -6.13
C GLN A 60 10.06 -3.19 -5.78
N ILE A 61 9.55 -3.25 -4.54
CA ILE A 61 8.53 -2.31 -4.08
C ILE A 61 9.11 -0.89 -4.00
N GLY A 62 10.35 -0.75 -3.53
CA GLY A 62 11.06 0.54 -3.48
C GLY A 62 11.17 1.20 -4.85
N GLU A 63 11.55 0.44 -5.89
CA GLU A 63 11.62 0.94 -7.27
C GLU A 63 10.26 1.48 -7.77
N ILE A 64 9.17 0.78 -7.45
CA ILE A 64 7.81 1.22 -7.79
C ILE A 64 7.43 2.48 -7.00
N ALA A 65 7.73 2.51 -5.70
CA ALA A 65 7.42 3.64 -4.83
C ALA A 65 8.08 4.95 -5.31
N GLU A 66 9.36 4.89 -5.71
CA GLU A 66 10.09 6.02 -6.29
C GLU A 66 9.50 6.47 -7.63
N ALA A 67 9.14 5.51 -8.51
CA ALA A 67 8.54 5.82 -9.80
C ALA A 67 7.14 6.46 -9.68
N GLU A 68 6.37 6.06 -8.67
CA GLU A 68 5.04 6.58 -8.37
C GLU A 68 5.05 7.82 -7.47
N GLY A 69 6.20 8.16 -6.86
CA GLY A 69 6.31 9.26 -5.90
C GLY A 69 5.47 9.06 -4.63
N HIS A 70 5.16 7.80 -4.29
CA HIS A 70 4.36 7.43 -3.12
C HIS A 70 5.03 6.30 -2.35
N HIS A 71 5.37 6.57 -1.09
CA HIS A 71 6.22 5.70 -0.29
C HIS A 71 5.40 4.96 0.76
N PRO A 72 5.21 3.62 0.64
CA PRO A 72 4.55 2.83 1.65
C PRO A 72 5.42 2.67 2.90
N ASN A 73 4.79 2.34 4.03
CA ASN A 73 5.52 1.76 5.14
C ASN A 73 5.79 0.28 4.83
N ILE A 74 7.05 -0.12 4.91
CA ILE A 74 7.49 -1.50 4.66
C ILE A 74 8.11 -2.05 5.94
N GLU A 75 7.53 -3.13 6.46
CA GLU A 75 8.01 -3.81 7.65
C GLU A 75 8.53 -5.19 7.24
N LEU A 76 9.80 -5.47 7.51
CA LEU A 76 10.37 -6.80 7.46
C LEU A 76 10.45 -7.33 8.88
N PHE A 77 9.64 -8.35 9.21
CA PHE A 77 9.68 -9.01 10.49
C PHE A 77 9.93 -10.51 10.34
N SER A 78 10.39 -11.13 11.44
CA SER A 78 10.85 -12.51 11.44
C SER A 78 11.97 -12.72 10.39
N TRP A 79 11.99 -13.89 9.74
CA TRP A 79 13.03 -14.25 8.76
C TRP A 79 12.62 -13.96 7.31
N ASN A 80 11.33 -13.93 7.00
CA ASN A 80 10.84 -13.89 5.61
C ASN A 80 9.43 -13.29 5.49
N HIS A 81 8.94 -12.55 6.50
CA HIS A 81 7.62 -11.93 6.46
C HIS A 81 7.74 -10.43 6.18
N VAL A 82 7.04 -9.98 5.13
CA VAL A 82 7.00 -8.57 4.74
C VAL A 82 5.57 -8.07 4.84
N ARG A 83 5.36 -6.96 5.54
CA ARG A 83 4.08 -6.23 5.56
C ARG A 83 4.24 -4.89 4.90
N ILE A 84 3.29 -4.58 4.02
CA ILE A 84 3.17 -3.30 3.34
C ILE A 84 1.96 -2.59 3.90
N VAL A 85 2.12 -1.33 4.28
CA VAL A 85 1.03 -0.46 4.73
C VAL A 85 0.99 0.80 3.85
N LEU A 86 -0.16 1.08 3.26
CA LEU A 86 -0.43 2.28 2.48
C LEU A 86 -1.26 3.26 3.30
N TYR A 87 -0.80 4.51 3.32
CA TYR A 87 -1.43 5.62 4.03
C TYR A 87 -0.94 6.96 3.47
N THR A 88 -1.86 7.87 3.17
CA THR A 88 -1.51 9.21 2.66
C THR A 88 -1.51 10.21 3.81
N HIS A 89 -0.32 10.47 4.38
CA HIS A 89 -0.14 11.36 5.53
C HIS A 89 -0.74 12.77 5.33
N ALA A 90 -0.63 13.33 4.12
CA ALA A 90 -1.10 14.69 3.81
C ALA A 90 -2.61 14.89 3.95
N ILE A 91 -3.41 13.81 3.87
CA ILE A 91 -4.88 13.87 3.93
C ILE A 91 -5.47 13.03 5.06
N GLY A 92 -4.62 12.36 5.86
CA GLY A 92 -5.09 11.58 7.00
C GLY A 92 -5.82 10.28 6.66
N GLY A 93 -5.60 9.68 5.48
CA GLY A 93 -6.33 8.49 5.03
C GLY A 93 -5.88 7.98 3.66
N LEU A 94 -6.76 7.23 2.98
CA LEU A 94 -6.52 6.70 1.62
C LEU A 94 -6.89 7.74 0.55
N SER A 95 -6.12 7.77 -0.54
CA SER A 95 -6.25 8.69 -1.68
C SER A 95 -6.43 7.95 -3.00
#